data_AF-A0A0G1CKP5-F1
#
_entry.id   AF-A0A0G1CKP5-F1
#
_cell.length_a   1.000
_cell.length_b   1.000
_cell.length_c   1.000
_cell.angle_alpha   90.00
_cell.angle_beta   90.00
_cell.angle_gamma   90.00
#
_symmetry.space_group_name_H-M   'P 1'
#
loop_
_entity.id
_entity.type
_entity.pdbx_description
1 polymer ?
#
loop_
_entity_poly.entity_id
_entity_poly.type
_entity_poly.pdbx_seq_one_letter_code
_entity_poly.pdbx_strand_id
1 'polypeptide(L)'
;MSPIRRLGRVGYDLIKVGKHTFTHLLIGLVYAWILRELWQQLSTWYITLSALASILPDLDHGLYFAAYGRKEWYALEVRKLLKQGQIRTLVYFMKTNHKYNTGLATHNIYFLGAFLVFALLSFTHDSKTGVVIFGAIVLHLLFDAIDDVWVLGRLNENWKRLRRRPSSPPAHLDIIEK
;
A
#
# COMPACT_ATOMS: atom_id res chain seq x y z
N MET A 1 32.46 10.34 5.72
CA MET A 1 31.79 10.00 4.44
C MET A 1 31.56 11.28 3.67
N SER A 2 31.88 11.33 2.36
CA SER A 2 31.63 12.55 1.57
C SER A 2 30.12 12.81 1.38
N PRO A 3 29.67 14.07 1.29
CA PRO A 3 28.26 14.43 1.13
C PRO A 3 27.59 13.75 -0.08
N ILE A 4 28.33 13.61 -1.19
CA ILE A 4 27.88 12.97 -2.44
C ILE A 4 27.58 11.48 -2.24
N ARG A 5 28.43 10.75 -1.49
CA ARG A 5 28.18 9.34 -1.16
C ARG A 5 27.03 9.15 -0.18
N ARG A 6 26.65 10.19 0.57
CA ARG A 6 25.49 10.22 1.47
C ARG A 6 24.18 10.35 0.68
N LEU A 7 24.15 11.27 -0.29
CA LEU A 7 23.00 11.49 -1.20
C LEU A 7 22.66 10.28 -2.07
N GLY A 8 23.64 9.68 -2.73
CA GLY A 8 23.41 8.51 -3.59
C GLY A 8 22.88 7.28 -2.82
N ARG A 9 23.23 7.16 -1.54
CA ARG A 9 22.81 6.04 -0.69
C ARG A 9 21.40 6.23 -0.12
N VAL A 10 21.02 7.46 0.24
CA VAL A 10 19.64 7.81 0.62
C VAL A 10 18.67 7.59 -0.55
N GLY A 11 19.07 7.95 -1.78
CA GLY A 11 18.25 7.69 -2.97
C GLY A 11 18.00 6.20 -3.20
N TYR A 12 19.02 5.36 -3.04
CA TYR A 12 18.89 3.91 -3.15
C TYR A 12 17.94 3.30 -2.10
N ASP A 13 18.00 3.79 -0.86
CA ASP A 13 17.15 3.34 0.23
C ASP A 13 15.68 3.77 0.03
N LEU A 14 15.44 4.97 -0.53
CA LEU A 14 14.10 5.43 -0.92
C LEU A 14 13.50 4.63 -2.07
N ILE A 15 14.30 4.28 -3.09
CA ILE A 15 13.87 3.41 -4.19
C ILE A 15 13.42 2.04 -3.66
N LYS A 16 14.07 1.53 -2.60
CA LYS A 16 13.67 0.27 -1.97
C LYS A 16 12.33 0.33 -1.22
N VAL A 17 12.01 1.46 -0.60
CA VAL A 17 10.69 1.67 0.04
C VAL A 17 9.61 1.87 -1.03
N GLY A 18 9.92 2.58 -2.11
CA GLY A 18 9.03 2.76 -3.25
C GLY A 18 8.72 1.48 -4.04
N LYS A 19 9.41 0.37 -3.76
CA LYS A 19 9.17 -0.91 -4.46
C LYS A 19 7.74 -1.40 -4.30
N HIS A 20 7.14 -1.23 -3.13
CA HIS A 20 5.79 -1.74 -2.87
C HIS A 20 4.75 -0.97 -3.69
N THR A 21 4.74 0.37 -3.61
CA THR A 21 3.90 1.23 -4.45
C THR A 21 4.20 1.06 -5.94
N PHE A 22 5.46 0.83 -6.33
CA PHE A 22 5.81 0.54 -7.72
C PHE A 22 5.24 -0.81 -8.19
N THR A 23 5.23 -1.83 -7.33
CA THR A 23 4.55 -3.10 -7.63
C THR A 23 3.06 -2.89 -7.84
N HIS A 24 2.40 -2.07 -7.02
CA HIS A 24 0.99 -1.72 -7.20
C HIS A 24 0.72 -0.98 -8.51
N LEU A 25 1.59 -0.07 -8.90
CA LEU A 25 1.54 0.56 -10.22
C LEU A 25 1.68 -0.48 -11.35
N LEU A 26 2.66 -1.38 -11.26
CA LEU A 26 2.84 -2.44 -12.25
C LEU A 26 1.61 -3.36 -12.35
N ILE A 27 0.99 -3.72 -11.23
CA ILE A 27 -0.25 -4.51 -11.21
C ILE A 27 -1.36 -3.78 -11.97
N GLY A 28 -1.53 -2.47 -11.73
CA GLY A 28 -2.49 -1.64 -12.46
C GLY A 28 -2.22 -1.60 -13.97
N LEU A 29 -0.96 -1.52 -14.38
CA LEU A 29 -0.57 -1.52 -15.80
C LEU A 29 -0.77 -2.89 -16.46
N VAL A 30 -0.43 -3.98 -15.78
CA VAL A 30 -0.70 -5.35 -16.27
C VAL A 30 -2.21 -5.58 -16.40
N TYR A 31 -3.00 -5.11 -15.45
CA TYR A 31 -4.46 -5.19 -15.52
C TYR A 31 -5.02 -4.40 -16.71
N ALA A 32 -4.54 -3.18 -16.94
CA ALA A 32 -4.94 -2.39 -18.11
C ALA A 32 -4.57 -3.09 -19.43
N TRP A 33 -3.42 -3.76 -19.48
CA TRP A 33 -3.02 -4.56 -20.64
C TRP A 33 -3.96 -5.75 -20.86
N ILE A 34 -4.34 -6.49 -19.80
CA ILE A 34 -5.33 -7.58 -19.89
C ILE A 34 -6.66 -7.04 -20.44
N LEU A 35 -7.15 -5.91 -19.93
CA LEU A 35 -8.39 -5.29 -20.42
C LEU A 35 -8.27 -4.84 -21.89
N ARG A 36 -7.09 -4.38 -22.33
CA ARG A 36 -6.82 -4.08 -23.74
C ARG A 36 -6.99 -5.30 -24.62
N GLU A 37 -6.48 -6.46 -24.20
CA GLU A 37 -6.66 -7.72 -24.94
C GLU A 37 -8.13 -8.17 -24.95
N LEU A 38 -8.84 -8.02 -23.84
CA LEU A 38 -10.25 -8.43 -23.75
C LEU A 38 -11.18 -7.55 -24.59
N TRP A 39 -10.95 -6.23 -24.60
CA TRP A 39 -11.78 -5.27 -25.33
C TRP A 39 -11.26 -4.95 -26.72
N GLN A 40 -10.11 -5.50 -27.11
CA GLN A 40 -9.42 -5.22 -28.38
C GLN A 40 -9.25 -3.71 -28.64
N GLN A 41 -9.01 -2.94 -27.58
CA GLN A 41 -8.99 -1.48 -27.63
C GLN A 41 -7.84 -0.94 -26.77
N LEU A 42 -6.93 -0.21 -27.39
CA LEU A 42 -5.93 0.58 -26.67
C LEU A 42 -6.52 1.94 -26.30
N SER A 43 -6.61 2.23 -25.00
CA SER A 43 -7.12 3.49 -24.48
C SER A 43 -6.15 4.04 -23.44
N THR A 44 -5.49 5.14 -23.76
CA THR A 44 -4.62 5.85 -22.81
C THR A 44 -5.38 6.28 -21.56
N TRP A 45 -6.66 6.64 -21.71
CA TRP A 45 -7.55 6.94 -20.59
C TRP A 45 -7.70 5.76 -19.62
N TYR A 46 -7.92 4.54 -20.12
CA TYR A 46 -8.05 3.37 -19.25
C TYR A 46 -6.73 2.97 -18.61
N ILE A 47 -5.60 3.14 -19.31
CA ILE A 47 -4.26 2.94 -18.74
C ILE A 47 -4.02 3.91 -17.58
N THR A 48 -4.29 5.20 -17.79
CA THR A 48 -4.14 6.24 -16.76
C THR A 48 -5.06 5.97 -15.58
N LEU A 49 -6.34 5.66 -15.81
CA LEU A 49 -7.26 5.33 -14.73
C LEU A 49 -6.82 4.11 -13.93
N SER A 50 -6.36 3.04 -14.60
CA SER A 50 -5.90 1.84 -13.91
C SER A 50 -4.67 2.12 -13.04
N ALA A 51 -3.70 2.88 -13.55
CA ALA A 51 -2.50 3.27 -12.82
C ALA A 51 -2.81 4.16 -11.61
N LEU A 52 -3.73 5.12 -11.74
CA LEU A 52 -4.14 5.98 -10.62
C LEU A 52 -4.96 5.20 -9.59
N ALA A 53 -5.90 4.36 -10.05
CA ALA A 53 -6.74 3.55 -9.19
C ALA A 53 -5.93 2.50 -8.42
N SER A 54 -4.86 1.95 -9.01
CA SER A 54 -3.99 0.99 -8.31
C SER A 54 -3.10 1.62 -7.24
N ILE A 55 -2.92 2.95 -7.23
CA ILE A 55 -2.18 3.67 -6.18
C ILE A 55 -3.15 4.31 -5.17
N LEU A 56 -4.43 4.47 -5.53
CA LEU A 56 -5.42 5.13 -4.68
C LEU A 56 -5.51 4.54 -3.26
N PRO A 57 -5.47 3.21 -3.04
CA PRO A 57 -5.49 2.66 -1.69
C PRO A 57 -4.25 3.03 -0.87
N ASP A 58 -3.08 3.22 -1.50
CA ASP A 58 -1.84 3.64 -0.81
C ASP A 58 -1.99 5.01 -0.13
N LEU A 59 -2.89 5.88 -0.62
CA LEU A 59 -3.18 7.17 0.02
C LEU A 59 -3.66 7.01 1.46
N ASP A 60 -4.26 5.86 1.79
CA ASP A 60 -4.71 5.56 3.14
C ASP A 60 -3.55 5.48 4.13
N HIS A 61 -2.36 5.01 3.73
CA HIS A 61 -1.16 5.08 4.56
C HIS A 61 -0.74 6.52 4.85
N GLY A 62 -0.80 7.40 3.84
CA GLY A 62 -0.52 8.82 4.02
C GLY A 62 -1.52 9.47 4.98
N LEU A 63 -2.81 9.19 4.80
CA LEU A 63 -3.88 9.67 5.68
C LEU A 63 -3.77 9.10 7.09
N TYR A 64 -3.34 7.85 7.25
CA TYR A 64 -3.05 7.24 8.54
C TYR A 64 -2.00 8.06 9.30
N PHE A 65 -0.87 8.35 8.66
CA PHE A 65 0.20 9.14 9.27
C PHE A 65 -0.19 10.59 9.52
N ALA A 66 -0.96 11.21 8.64
CA ALA A 66 -1.31 12.63 8.72
C ALA A 66 -2.48 12.90 9.69
N ALA A 67 -3.49 12.03 9.69
CA ALA A 67 -4.77 12.29 10.34
C ALA A 67 -5.06 11.29 11.46
N TYR A 68 -5.56 10.11 11.12
CA TYR A 68 -6.30 9.30 12.10
C TYR A 68 -5.43 8.31 12.87
N GLY A 69 -4.33 7.83 12.30
CA GLY A 69 -3.32 7.00 12.97
C GLY A 69 -2.23 7.80 13.68
N ARG A 70 -2.33 9.14 13.66
CA ARG A 70 -1.27 10.06 14.08
C ARG A 70 -0.76 9.91 15.52
N LYS A 71 -1.53 9.26 16.39
CA LYS A 71 -1.20 9.04 17.81
C LYS A 71 -0.81 7.60 18.11
N GLU A 72 -0.81 6.72 17.10
CA GLU A 72 -0.51 5.31 17.28
C GLU A 72 1.00 5.06 17.25
N TRP A 73 1.43 3.95 17.86
CA TRP A 73 2.84 3.64 18.07
C TRP A 73 3.67 3.75 16.78
N TYR A 74 3.18 3.15 15.68
CA TYR A 74 3.90 3.12 14.41
C TYR A 74 4.14 4.54 13.85
N ALA A 75 3.10 5.39 13.87
CA ALA A 75 3.20 6.78 13.41
C ALA A 75 4.08 7.64 14.33
N LEU A 76 4.05 7.40 15.65
CA LEU A 76 4.89 8.08 16.61
C LEU A 76 6.38 7.75 16.40
N GLU A 77 6.71 6.47 16.18
CA GLU A 77 8.11 6.06 15.94
C GLU A 77 8.63 6.60 14.61
N VAL A 78 7.83 6.55 13.54
CA VAL A 78 8.18 7.19 12.25
C VAL A 78 8.49 8.67 12.43
N ARG A 79 7.64 9.41 13.15
CA ARG A 79 7.85 10.84 13.41
C ARG A 79 9.07 11.11 14.28
N LYS A 80 9.33 10.28 15.28
CA LYS A 80 10.51 10.37 16.14
C LYS A 80 11.79 10.22 15.32
N LEU A 81 11.90 9.15 14.53
CA LEU A 81 13.06 8.90 13.67
C LEU A 81 13.26 10.00 12.62
N LEU A 82 12.16 10.53 12.05
CA LEU A 82 12.21 11.64 11.12
C LEU A 82 12.71 12.93 11.77
N LYS A 83 12.18 13.31 12.95
CA LYS A 83 12.62 14.49 13.70
C LYS A 83 14.08 14.42 14.13
N GLN A 84 14.58 13.22 14.40
CA GLN A 84 15.98 12.97 14.75
C GLN A 84 16.91 12.91 13.54
N GLY A 85 16.39 13.06 12.30
CA GLY A 85 17.18 12.96 11.08
C GLY A 85 17.77 11.57 10.82
N GLN A 86 17.26 10.52 11.48
CA GLN A 86 17.75 9.16 11.38
C GLN A 86 17.15 8.44 10.16
N ILE A 87 17.34 9.00 8.97
CA ILE A 87 16.67 8.55 7.73
C ILE A 87 16.95 7.07 7.42
N ARG A 88 18.16 6.59 7.68
CA ARG A 88 18.50 5.18 7.45
C ARG A 88 17.74 4.24 8.38
N THR A 89 17.69 4.59 9.67
CA THR A 89 16.92 3.83 10.68
C THR A 89 15.43 3.88 10.36
N LEU A 90 14.92 5.04 9.93
CA LEU A 90 13.55 5.20 9.47
C LEU A 90 13.21 4.28 8.29
N VAL A 91 14.05 4.27 7.24
CA VAL A 91 13.83 3.39 6.08
C VAL A 91 13.87 1.92 6.49
N TYR A 92 14.84 1.53 7.32
CA TYR A 92 14.92 0.16 7.82
C TYR A 92 13.68 -0.20 8.64
N PHE A 93 13.28 0.66 9.58
CA PHE A 93 12.09 0.50 10.42
C PHE A 93 10.84 0.32 9.56
N MET A 94 10.60 1.22 8.60
CA MET A 94 9.44 1.11 7.71
C MET A 94 9.49 -0.19 6.91
N LYS A 95 10.64 -0.56 6.37
CA LYS A 95 10.78 -1.81 5.62
C LYS A 95 10.47 -3.05 6.46
N THR A 96 10.97 -3.12 7.69
CA THR A 96 10.79 -4.32 8.54
C THR A 96 9.46 -4.33 9.29
N ASN A 97 8.85 -3.15 9.49
CA ASN A 97 7.67 -3.02 10.34
C ASN A 97 6.41 -2.52 9.62
N HIS A 98 6.43 -2.22 8.32
CA HIS A 98 5.25 -1.74 7.59
C HIS A 98 4.04 -2.68 7.72
N LYS A 99 4.25 -3.98 7.84
CA LYS A 99 3.17 -4.96 8.07
C LYS A 99 2.53 -4.86 9.46
N TYR A 100 3.16 -4.19 10.41
CA TYR A 100 2.57 -3.89 11.72
C TYR A 100 1.88 -2.52 11.77
N ASN A 101 1.88 -1.78 10.65
CA ASN A 101 1.06 -0.59 10.46
C ASN A 101 -0.42 -0.97 10.35
N THR A 102 -1.02 -1.22 11.51
CA THR A 102 -2.42 -1.60 11.64
C THR A 102 -3.31 -0.38 11.92
N GLY A 103 -4.62 -0.52 11.71
CA GLY A 103 -5.61 0.55 11.81
C GLY A 103 -5.96 1.23 10.48
N LEU A 104 -5.49 0.72 9.33
CA LEU A 104 -5.80 1.25 8.01
C LEU A 104 -7.30 1.15 7.70
N ALA A 105 -7.85 2.20 7.10
CA ALA A 105 -9.28 2.32 6.83
C ALA A 105 -9.73 1.48 5.64
N THR A 106 -8.90 1.37 4.59
CA THR A 106 -9.26 0.73 3.33
C THR A 106 -8.76 -0.70 3.19
N HIS A 107 -7.76 -1.09 3.97
CA HIS A 107 -7.11 -2.41 3.89
C HIS A 107 -7.84 -3.45 4.74
N ASN A 108 -9.12 -3.66 4.47
CA ASN A 108 -9.91 -4.68 5.16
C ASN A 108 -10.87 -5.44 4.22
N ILE A 109 -11.34 -6.60 4.69
CA ILE A 109 -12.19 -7.49 3.89
C ILE A 109 -13.50 -6.84 3.45
N TYR A 110 -14.02 -5.86 4.22
CA TYR A 110 -15.27 -5.18 3.88
C TYR A 110 -15.07 -4.24 2.68
N PHE A 111 -13.98 -3.47 2.66
CA PHE A 111 -13.65 -2.62 1.52
C PHE A 111 -13.28 -3.45 0.29
N LEU A 112 -12.48 -4.51 0.46
CA LEU A 112 -12.20 -5.45 -0.63
C LEU A 112 -13.50 -6.05 -1.20
N GLY A 113 -14.40 -6.53 -0.34
CA GLY A 113 -15.69 -7.06 -0.75
C GLY A 113 -16.57 -6.02 -1.46
N ALA A 114 -16.64 -4.80 -0.94
CA ALA A 114 -17.40 -3.72 -1.56
C ALA A 114 -16.87 -3.35 -2.96
N PHE A 115 -15.55 -3.20 -3.12
CA PHE A 115 -14.95 -2.93 -4.42
C PHE A 115 -15.06 -4.09 -5.39
N LEU A 116 -15.03 -5.33 -4.90
CA LEU A 116 -15.31 -6.50 -5.73
C LEU A 116 -16.75 -6.48 -6.25
N VAL A 117 -17.73 -6.18 -5.39
CA VAL A 117 -19.14 -6.01 -5.80
C VAL A 117 -19.26 -4.88 -6.83
N PHE A 118 -18.62 -3.73 -6.63
CA PHE A 118 -18.66 -2.64 -7.62
C PHE A 118 -17.97 -3.00 -8.94
N ALA A 119 -16.87 -3.76 -8.92
CA ALA A 119 -16.24 -4.26 -10.13
C ALA A 119 -17.16 -5.20 -10.91
N LEU A 120 -17.82 -6.13 -10.22
CA LEU A 120 -18.79 -7.06 -10.82
C LEU A 120 -20.02 -6.32 -11.37
N LEU A 121 -20.60 -5.39 -10.60
CA LEU A 121 -21.71 -4.58 -11.07
C LEU A 121 -21.32 -3.75 -12.30
N SER A 122 -20.14 -3.15 -12.30
CA SER A 122 -19.61 -2.40 -13.45
C SER A 122 -19.44 -3.29 -14.67
N PHE A 123 -18.99 -4.54 -14.49
CA PHE A 123 -18.88 -5.52 -15.56
C PHE A 123 -20.26 -5.89 -16.12
N THR A 124 -21.23 -6.20 -15.26
CA THR A 124 -22.60 -6.59 -15.68
C THR A 124 -23.41 -5.47 -16.35
N HIS A 125 -23.03 -4.21 -16.14
CA HIS A 125 -23.67 -3.04 -16.75
C HIS A 125 -22.80 -2.38 -17.83
N ASP A 126 -21.82 -3.11 -18.37
CA ASP A 126 -20.91 -2.67 -19.45
C ASP A 126 -20.18 -1.34 -19.17
N SER A 127 -19.98 -0.98 -17.90
CA SER A 127 -19.23 0.20 -17.49
C SER A 127 -17.72 -0.09 -17.50
N LYS A 128 -17.09 0.07 -18.67
CA LYS A 128 -15.63 -0.10 -18.84
C LYS A 128 -14.83 0.72 -17.81
N THR A 129 -15.24 1.97 -17.57
CA THR A 129 -14.58 2.83 -16.57
C THR A 129 -14.66 2.25 -15.16
N GLY A 130 -15.83 1.73 -14.76
CA GLY A 130 -15.98 1.08 -13.46
C GLY A 130 -15.15 -0.19 -13.33
N VAL A 131 -15.11 -1.02 -14.39
CA VAL A 131 -14.27 -2.24 -14.43
C VAL A 131 -12.79 -1.91 -14.27
N VAL A 132 -12.31 -0.85 -14.92
CA VAL A 132 -10.91 -0.39 -14.81
C VAL A 132 -10.60 0.05 -13.37
N ILE A 133 -11.41 0.96 -12.82
CA ILE A 133 -11.13 1.57 -11.51
C ILE A 133 -11.25 0.54 -10.39
N PHE A 134 -12.40 -0.13 -10.30
CA PHE A 134 -12.66 -1.03 -9.18
C PHE A 134 -11.83 -2.32 -9.28
N GLY A 135 -11.59 -2.82 -10.50
CA GLY A 135 -10.71 -3.97 -10.70
C GLY A 135 -9.27 -3.69 -10.29
N ALA A 136 -8.72 -2.52 -10.62
CA ALA A 136 -7.37 -2.13 -10.20
C ALA A 136 -7.26 -2.03 -8.66
N ILE A 137 -8.27 -1.46 -7.99
CA ILE A 137 -8.32 -1.39 -6.52
C ILE A 137 -8.42 -2.79 -5.90
N VAL A 138 -9.26 -3.67 -6.45
CA VAL A 138 -9.39 -5.05 -5.98
C VAL A 138 -8.07 -5.79 -6.10
N LEU A 139 -7.37 -5.67 -7.23
CA LEU A 139 -6.09 -6.32 -7.44
C LEU A 139 -5.01 -5.80 -6.49
N HIS A 140 -4.98 -4.50 -6.21
CA HIS A 140 -4.13 -3.91 -5.19
C HIS A 140 -4.39 -4.55 -3.82
N LEU A 141 -5.64 -4.53 -3.36
CA LEU A 141 -6.02 -5.05 -2.04
C LEU A 141 -5.77 -6.56 -1.92
N LEU A 142 -6.03 -7.33 -2.99
CA LEU A 142 -5.72 -8.76 -3.03
C LEU A 142 -4.22 -9.01 -2.94
N PHE A 143 -3.40 -8.23 -3.66
CA PHE A 143 -1.95 -8.35 -3.58
C PHE A 143 -1.45 -8.12 -2.16
N ASP A 144 -1.92 -7.08 -1.48
CA ASP A 144 -1.51 -6.80 -0.10
C ASP A 144 -1.94 -7.90 0.88
N ALA A 145 -3.15 -8.44 0.73
CA ALA A 145 -3.60 -9.56 1.54
C ALA A 145 -2.74 -10.82 1.33
N ILE A 146 -2.36 -11.10 0.08
CA ILE A 146 -1.48 -12.23 -0.26
C ILE A 146 -0.08 -12.00 0.28
N ASP A 147 0.46 -10.79 0.11
CA ASP A 147 1.79 -10.42 0.62
C ASP A 147 1.84 -10.48 2.16
N ASP A 148 0.75 -10.13 2.85
CA ASP A 148 0.62 -10.33 4.30
C ASP A 148 0.71 -11.82 4.67
N VAL A 149 -0.01 -12.70 3.97
CA VAL A 149 0.06 -14.14 4.21
C VAL A 149 1.46 -14.67 3.94
N TRP A 150 2.11 -14.23 2.86
CA TRP A 150 3.47 -14.65 2.54
C TRP A 150 4.46 -14.21 3.62
N VAL A 151 4.45 -12.92 3.99
CA VAL A 151 5.46 -12.33 4.87
C VAL A 151 5.21 -12.66 6.34
N LEU A 152 3.95 -12.67 6.78
CA LEU A 152 3.58 -12.90 8.19
C LEU A 152 3.16 -14.35 8.48
N GLY A 153 2.96 -15.19 7.46
CA GLY A 153 2.36 -16.52 7.58
C GLY A 153 0.85 -16.49 7.89
N ARG A 154 0.23 -15.30 7.87
CA ARG A 154 -1.19 -15.07 8.21
C ARG A 154 -1.66 -13.72 7.68
N LEU A 155 -2.98 -13.57 7.51
CA LEU A 155 -3.55 -12.25 7.24
C LEU A 155 -3.33 -11.32 8.43
N ASN A 156 -2.93 -10.09 8.11
CA ASN A 156 -2.84 -8.99 9.04
C ASN A 156 -4.20 -8.73 9.73
N GLU A 157 -4.17 -8.26 10.97
CA GLU A 157 -5.37 -7.93 11.74
C GLU A 157 -6.22 -6.83 11.09
N ASN A 158 -5.63 -5.96 10.25
CA ASN A 158 -6.36 -4.99 9.42
C ASN A 158 -7.46 -5.68 8.60
N TRP A 159 -7.19 -6.86 8.03
CA TRP A 159 -8.12 -7.56 7.16
C TRP A 159 -9.38 -8.03 7.85
N LYS A 160 -9.33 -8.25 9.17
CA LYS A 160 -10.36 -8.98 9.90
C LYS A 160 -11.48 -8.12 10.46
N ARG A 161 -11.36 -6.79 10.42
CA ARG A 161 -12.22 -5.90 11.21
C ARG A 161 -12.54 -4.61 10.47
N LEU A 162 -13.76 -4.12 10.68
CA LEU A 162 -14.18 -2.79 10.25
C LEU A 162 -13.72 -1.71 11.23
N ARG A 163 -13.63 -2.06 12.52
CA ARG A 163 -13.16 -1.15 13.58
C ARG A 163 -11.65 -1.21 13.72
N ARG A 164 -11.03 -0.02 13.67
CA ARG A 164 -9.60 0.19 13.87
C ARG A 164 -9.18 -0.30 15.25
N ARG A 165 -8.08 -1.05 15.32
CA ARG A 165 -7.33 -1.27 16.55
C ARG A 165 -6.04 -0.45 16.46
N PRO A 166 -5.63 0.22 17.54
CA PRO A 166 -4.36 0.93 17.54
C PRO A 166 -3.21 -0.02 17.22
N SER A 167 -2.29 0.41 16.36
CA SER A 167 -1.03 -0.30 16.18
C SER A 167 -0.31 -0.40 17.52
N SER A 168 0.04 -1.63 17.87
CA SER A 168 0.82 -1.96 19.06
C SER A 168 2.18 -2.49 18.60
N PRO A 169 3.27 -2.20 19.32
CA PRO A 169 4.57 -2.75 18.98
C PRO A 169 4.51 -4.29 18.98
N PRO A 170 5.05 -4.97 17.96
CA PRO A 170 5.24 -6.42 18.02
C PRO A 170 6.09 -6.82 19.24
N ALA A 171 5.74 -7.95 19.85
CA ALA A 171 6.40 -8.47 21.05
C ALA A 171 7.91 -8.77 20.87
N HIS A 172 8.38 -8.86 19.61
CA HIS A 172 9.76 -9.16 19.24
C HIS A 172 10.50 -7.96 18.63
N LEU A 173 10.00 -6.73 18.83
CA LEU A 173 10.78 -5.55 18.48
C LEU A 173 11.97 -5.43 19.43
N ASP A 174 13.05 -6.10 19.05
CA ASP A 174 14.38 -5.70 19.44
C ASP A 174 14.57 -4.29 18.86
N ILE A 175 14.27 -3.28 19.68
CA ILE A 175 14.69 -1.91 19.41
C ILE A 175 16.19 -2.04 19.18
N ILE A 176 16.62 -1.75 17.95
CA ILE A 176 18.05 -1.75 17.62
C ILE A 176 18.65 -0.59 18.41
N GLU A 177 19.03 -0.86 19.65
CA GLU A 177 19.96 -0.07 20.44
C GLU A 177 21.34 -0.30 19.83
N LYS A 178 21.64 0.44 18.75
CA LYS A 178 23.01 0.63 18.26
C LYS A 178 23.20 2.05 17.76
#